data_AF-A0A7C6ZP14-F1
#
_entry.id   AF-A0A7C6ZP14-F1
#
_cell.length_a   1.000
_cell.length_b   1.000
_cell.length_c   1.000
_cell.angle_alpha   90.00
_cell.angle_beta   90.00
_cell.angle_gamma   90.00
#
_symmetry.space_group_name_H-M   'P 1'
#
loop_
_entity.id
_entity.type
_entity.pdbx_description
1 polymer ?
#
loop_
_entity_poly.entity_id
_entity_poly.type
_entity_poly.pdbx_seq_one_letter_code
_entity_poly.pdbx_strand_id
1 'polypeptide(L)'
;MGLPYTSGCDTASRNPGHSPATRVSEARAAGASEGMGAVFEGVRDLHVKLGHLYLEYAIKSQEETDRAVFVKKALDAFSSAKELGAGGQACIGMSKALIMGMRLGPHDPLESKWMVDRAICEAEEAVAADPGNEQGHWALAEALMTKALKCPDAEPVSLIHRAALSAEVARKLKHG
;
A
#
# COMPACT_ATOMS: atom_id res chain seq x y z
N MET A 1 25.96 16.81 19.44
CA MET A 1 26.40 17.12 18.06
C MET A 1 25.55 16.27 17.13
N GLY A 2 24.54 16.88 16.49
CA GLY A 2 23.56 16.17 15.66
C GLY A 2 23.99 16.17 14.19
N LEU A 3 23.94 15.01 13.54
CA LEU A 3 24.19 14.89 12.11
C LEU A 3 22.92 15.25 11.31
N PRO A 4 23.03 15.97 10.19
CA PRO A 4 21.89 16.28 9.33
C PRO A 4 21.46 15.04 8.54
N TYR A 5 20.18 14.68 8.64
CA TYR A 5 19.55 13.66 7.81
C TYR A 5 19.22 14.29 6.44
N THR A 6 20.05 14.04 5.44
CA THR A 6 19.76 14.44 4.05
C THR A 6 18.87 13.38 3.41
N SER A 7 17.59 13.70 3.27
CA SER A 7 16.64 12.96 2.42
C SER A 7 17.02 13.20 0.96
N GLY A 8 17.93 12.38 0.44
CA GLY A 8 18.26 12.31 -0.98
C GLY A 8 17.37 11.27 -1.63
N CYS A 9 16.35 11.71 -2.36
CA CYS A 9 15.71 10.86 -3.37
C CYS A 9 16.72 10.72 -4.51
N ASP A 10 17.48 9.64 -4.50
CA ASP A 10 18.39 9.26 -5.58
C ASP A 10 17.62 9.17 -6.90
N THR A 11 17.78 10.19 -7.73
CA THR A 11 17.40 10.16 -9.13
C THR A 11 18.46 9.36 -9.86
N ALA A 12 18.30 8.03 -9.82
CA ALA A 12 19.12 7.12 -10.59
C ALA A 12 19.09 7.54 -12.08
N SER A 13 20.25 8.00 -12.56
CA SER A 13 20.53 8.34 -13.94
C SER A 13 20.19 7.16 -14.85
N ARG A 14 19.03 7.23 -15.50
CA ARG A 14 18.56 6.23 -16.47
C ARG A 14 19.46 6.27 -17.69
N ASN A 15 20.24 5.21 -17.85
CA ASN A 15 21.00 4.91 -19.05
C ASN A 15 20.00 4.65 -20.21
N PRO A 16 19.95 5.47 -21.28
CA PRO A 16 18.88 5.41 -22.28
C PRO A 16 18.99 4.24 -23.28
N GLY A 17 19.96 3.33 -23.11
CA GLY A 17 20.33 2.36 -24.15
C GLY A 17 19.55 1.05 -24.17
N HIS A 18 19.14 0.49 -23.03
CA HIS A 18 18.58 -0.87 -22.96
C HIS A 18 17.53 -0.97 -21.86
N SER A 19 16.30 -0.54 -22.15
CA SER A 19 15.15 -0.85 -21.30
C SER A 19 14.57 -2.21 -21.73
N PRO A 20 14.53 -3.22 -20.86
CA PRO A 20 13.88 -4.51 -21.16
C PRO A 20 12.39 -4.37 -21.50
N ALA A 21 11.78 -3.22 -21.18
CA ALA A 21 10.37 -2.94 -21.38
C ALA A 21 9.94 -2.91 -22.86
N THR A 22 10.83 -2.59 -23.81
CA THR A 22 10.47 -2.50 -25.25
C THR A 22 10.30 -3.87 -25.91
N ARG A 23 10.90 -4.94 -25.39
CA ARG A 23 10.73 -6.29 -25.97
C ARG A 23 9.39 -6.94 -25.63
N VAL A 24 8.78 -6.55 -24.51
CA VAL A 24 7.47 -7.09 -24.12
C VAL A 24 6.35 -6.50 -24.99
N SER A 25 6.55 -5.28 -25.49
CA SER A 25 5.57 -4.60 -26.34
C SER A 25 5.51 -5.17 -27.76
N GLU A 26 6.65 -5.57 -28.34
CA GLU A 26 6.71 -6.17 -29.68
C GLU A 26 6.17 -7.61 -29.74
N ALA A 27 6.32 -8.39 -28.66
CA ALA A 27 5.75 -9.74 -28.56
C ALA A 27 4.21 -9.73 -28.58
N ARG A 28 3.57 -8.59 -28.27
CA ARG A 28 2.11 -8.43 -28.26
C ARG A 28 1.49 -8.41 -29.67
N ALA A 29 2.29 -8.13 -30.70
CA ALA A 29 1.81 -8.04 -32.08
C ALA A 29 1.71 -9.40 -32.80
N ALA A 30 2.24 -10.48 -32.23
CA ALA A 30 2.39 -11.78 -32.92
C ALA A 30 1.38 -12.87 -32.48
N GLY A 31 0.32 -12.54 -31.74
CA GLY A 31 -0.72 -13.49 -31.33
C GLY A 31 -0.31 -14.56 -30.29
N ALA A 32 0.98 -14.64 -29.93
CA ALA A 32 1.49 -15.53 -28.89
C ALA A 32 1.35 -14.96 -27.46
N SER A 33 0.95 -13.69 -27.32
CA SER A 33 0.88 -12.99 -26.02
C SER A 33 -0.41 -13.19 -25.25
N GLU A 34 -1.48 -13.71 -25.88
CA GLU A 34 -2.78 -13.85 -25.20
C GLU A 34 -2.75 -14.86 -24.04
N GLY A 35 -1.96 -15.93 -24.17
CA GLY A 35 -1.83 -16.94 -23.12
C GLY A 35 -1.03 -16.46 -21.89
N MET A 36 0.08 -15.74 -22.10
CA MET A 36 0.93 -15.29 -20.98
C MET A 36 0.29 -14.16 -20.17
N GLY A 37 -0.47 -13.26 -20.81
CA GLY A 37 -1.17 -12.18 -20.11
C GLY A 37 -2.14 -12.69 -19.04
N ALA A 38 -2.92 -13.72 -19.37
CA ALA A 38 -3.84 -14.36 -18.43
C ALA A 38 -3.12 -15.02 -17.24
N VAL A 39 -1.93 -15.57 -17.45
CA VAL A 39 -1.11 -16.15 -16.37
C VAL A 39 -0.64 -15.06 -15.40
N PHE A 40 -0.13 -13.95 -15.90
CA PHE A 40 0.30 -12.83 -15.04
C PHE A 40 -0.86 -12.22 -14.25
N GLU A 41 -2.02 -12.07 -14.88
CA GLU A 41 -3.25 -11.61 -14.20
C GLU A 41 -3.68 -12.57 -13.10
N GLY A 42 -3.69 -13.88 -13.36
CA GLY A 42 -4.00 -14.89 -12.35
C GLY A 42 -3.02 -14.90 -11.16
N VAL A 43 -1.71 -14.75 -11.43
CA VAL A 43 -0.68 -14.69 -10.38
C VAL A 43 -0.80 -13.40 -9.56
N ARG A 44 -1.07 -12.28 -10.20
CA ARG A 44 -1.30 -10.98 -9.56
C ARG A 44 -2.49 -11.04 -8.60
N ASP A 45 -3.63 -11.55 -9.07
CA ASP A 45 -4.84 -11.70 -8.27
C ASP A 45 -4.65 -12.68 -7.12
N LEU A 46 -3.87 -13.74 -7.33
CA LEU A 46 -3.52 -14.70 -6.28
C LEU A 46 -2.75 -14.01 -5.14
N HIS A 47 -1.77 -13.16 -5.45
CA HIS A 47 -1.00 -12.44 -4.42
C HIS A 47 -1.87 -11.46 -3.63
N VAL A 48 -2.79 -10.74 -4.30
CA VAL A 48 -3.76 -9.88 -3.61
C VAL A 48 -4.63 -10.69 -2.65
N LYS A 49 -5.22 -11.80 -3.13
CA LYS A 49 -6.04 -12.70 -2.30
C LYS A 49 -5.26 -13.29 -1.13
N LEU A 50 -4.02 -13.69 -1.37
CA LEU A 50 -3.14 -14.23 -0.33
C LEU A 50 -2.84 -13.18 0.74
N GLY A 51 -2.57 -11.92 0.34
CA GLY A 51 -2.39 -10.81 1.26
C GLY A 51 -3.62 -10.57 2.15
N HIS A 52 -4.82 -10.60 1.57
CA HIS A 52 -6.07 -10.49 2.34
C HIS A 52 -6.28 -11.67 3.30
N LEU A 53 -6.01 -12.90 2.87
CA LEU A 53 -6.08 -14.08 3.74
C LEU A 53 -5.14 -13.94 4.93
N TYR A 54 -3.89 -13.52 4.72
CA TYR A 54 -2.96 -13.28 5.81
C TYR A 54 -3.44 -12.18 6.76
N LEU A 55 -4.02 -11.10 6.26
CA LEU A 55 -4.64 -10.07 7.11
C LEU A 55 -5.80 -10.62 7.94
N GLU A 56 -6.67 -11.44 7.36
CA GLU A 56 -7.76 -12.07 8.12
C GLU A 56 -7.24 -12.99 9.23
N TYR A 57 -6.20 -13.78 8.94
CA TYR A 57 -5.55 -14.61 9.96
C TYR A 57 -4.90 -13.76 11.06
N ALA A 58 -4.25 -12.64 10.70
CA ALA A 58 -3.70 -11.70 11.68
C ALA A 58 -4.79 -11.11 12.58
N ILE A 59 -5.98 -10.81 12.05
CA ILE A 59 -7.10 -10.29 12.84
C ILE A 59 -7.67 -11.38 13.78
N LYS A 60 -7.78 -12.62 13.29
CA LYS A 60 -8.37 -13.74 14.03
C LYS A 60 -7.43 -14.37 15.06
N SER A 61 -6.11 -14.23 14.89
CA SER A 61 -5.13 -14.81 15.81
C SER A 61 -5.22 -14.14 17.20
N GLN A 62 -5.02 -14.93 18.26
CA GLN A 62 -4.95 -14.44 19.64
C GLN A 62 -3.51 -14.14 20.09
N GLU A 63 -2.51 -14.78 19.46
CA GLU A 63 -1.11 -14.62 19.82
C GLU A 63 -0.46 -13.49 19.03
N GLU A 64 0.15 -12.55 19.75
CA GLU A 64 0.79 -11.35 19.18
C GLU A 64 1.90 -11.69 18.18
N THR A 65 2.70 -12.72 18.48
CA THR A 65 3.76 -13.26 17.62
C THR A 65 3.23 -13.73 16.28
N ASP A 66 2.13 -14.48 16.30
CA ASP A 66 1.47 -14.96 15.08
C ASP A 66 0.92 -13.80 14.26
N ARG A 67 0.32 -12.80 14.91
CA ARG A 67 -0.19 -11.62 14.22
C ARG A 67 0.91 -10.89 13.46
N ALA A 68 2.06 -10.67 14.10
CA ALA A 68 3.20 -10.00 13.46
C ALA A 68 3.72 -10.79 12.25
N VAL A 69 3.82 -12.11 12.36
CA VAL A 69 4.22 -13.00 11.26
C VAL A 69 3.22 -12.90 10.09
N PHE A 70 1.91 -12.92 10.37
CA PHE A 70 0.89 -12.81 9.33
C PHE A 70 0.85 -11.42 8.68
N VAL A 71 1.03 -10.34 9.45
CA VAL A 71 1.14 -8.98 8.88
C VAL A 71 2.35 -8.88 7.94
N LYS A 72 3.51 -9.41 8.34
CA LYS A 72 4.69 -9.43 7.46
C LYS A 72 4.42 -10.19 6.16
N LYS A 73 3.83 -11.39 6.25
CA LYS A 73 3.46 -12.17 5.06
C LYS A 73 2.45 -11.45 4.17
N ALA A 74 1.52 -10.70 4.75
CA ALA A 74 0.59 -9.86 4.00
C ALA A 74 1.32 -8.75 3.24
N LEU A 75 2.28 -8.06 3.88
CA LEU A 75 3.10 -7.03 3.24
C LEU A 75 3.91 -7.60 2.07
N ASP A 76 4.56 -8.75 2.26
CA ASP A 76 5.32 -9.42 1.21
C ASP A 76 4.42 -9.78 0.02
N ALA A 77 3.22 -10.33 0.28
CA ALA A 77 2.26 -10.68 -0.76
C ALA A 77 1.75 -9.47 -1.54
N PHE A 78 1.38 -8.38 -0.86
CA PHE A 78 0.93 -7.16 -1.54
C PHE A 78 2.06 -6.45 -2.28
N SER A 79 3.29 -6.49 -1.78
CA SER A 79 4.46 -5.95 -2.49
C SER A 79 4.66 -6.67 -3.83
N SER A 80 4.64 -8.02 -3.81
CA SER A 80 4.71 -8.83 -5.03
C SER A 80 3.54 -8.54 -5.97
N ALA A 81 2.32 -8.40 -5.44
CA ALA A 81 1.17 -8.02 -6.25
C ALA A 81 1.37 -6.66 -6.94
N LYS A 82 1.89 -5.66 -6.21
CA LYS A 82 2.17 -4.32 -6.74
C LYS A 82 3.22 -4.36 -7.85
N GLU A 83 4.31 -5.11 -7.68
CA GLU A 83 5.33 -5.34 -8.70
C GLU A 83 4.78 -6.01 -9.96
N LEU A 84 3.76 -6.88 -9.80
CA LEU A 84 3.02 -7.51 -10.89
C LEU A 84 1.93 -6.61 -11.51
N GLY A 85 1.81 -5.36 -11.06
CA GLY A 85 0.85 -4.39 -11.58
C GLY A 85 -0.56 -4.48 -10.97
N ALA A 86 -0.70 -4.97 -9.74
CA ALA A 86 -1.99 -5.01 -8.99
C ALA A 86 -2.46 -3.65 -8.45
N GLY A 87 -1.92 -2.55 -8.96
CA GLY A 87 -2.33 -1.16 -8.76
C GLY A 87 -3.03 -0.87 -7.42
N GLY A 88 -4.23 -0.27 -7.50
CA GLY A 88 -4.95 0.22 -6.34
C GLY A 88 -5.27 -0.83 -5.28
N GLN A 89 -5.57 -2.08 -5.66
CA GLN A 89 -5.94 -3.12 -4.69
C GLN A 89 -4.74 -3.54 -3.82
N ALA A 90 -3.56 -3.73 -4.41
CA ALA A 90 -2.36 -4.00 -3.64
C ALA A 90 -1.99 -2.84 -2.70
N CYS A 91 -2.12 -1.60 -3.18
CA CYS A 91 -1.84 -0.41 -2.38
C CYS A 91 -2.80 -0.27 -1.17
N ILE A 92 -4.11 -0.55 -1.37
CA ILE A 92 -5.09 -0.63 -0.27
C ILE A 92 -4.71 -1.71 0.74
N GLY A 93 -4.33 -2.90 0.25
CA GLY A 93 -3.89 -4.01 1.08
C GLY A 93 -2.65 -3.68 1.92
N MET A 94 -1.63 -3.08 1.31
CA MET A 94 -0.41 -2.63 1.99
C MET A 94 -0.72 -1.59 3.06
N SER A 95 -1.52 -0.57 2.74
CA SER A 95 -1.90 0.47 3.70
C SER A 95 -2.58 -0.12 4.94
N LYS A 96 -3.53 -1.05 4.77
CA LYS A 96 -4.17 -1.77 5.89
C LYS A 96 -3.18 -2.63 6.68
N ALA A 97 -2.28 -3.34 6.02
CA ALA A 97 -1.30 -4.18 6.69
C ALA A 97 -0.32 -3.37 7.53
N LEU A 98 0.12 -2.21 7.04
CA LEU A 98 0.96 -1.29 7.79
C LEU A 98 0.23 -0.74 9.02
N ILE A 99 -1.03 -0.32 8.86
CA ILE A 99 -1.86 0.12 10.00
C ILE A 99 -2.04 -0.98 11.04
N MET A 100 -2.27 -2.22 10.59
CA MET A 100 -2.37 -3.38 11.47
C MET A 100 -1.06 -3.64 12.21
N GLY A 101 0.09 -3.61 11.51
CA GLY A 101 1.42 -3.78 12.11
C GLY A 101 1.68 -2.78 13.24
N MET A 102 1.24 -1.53 13.07
CA MET A 102 1.36 -0.52 14.12
C MET A 102 0.51 -0.81 15.37
N ARG A 103 -0.65 -1.48 15.21
CA ARG A 103 -1.51 -1.87 16.35
C ARG A 103 -0.90 -3.00 17.15
N LEU A 104 -0.04 -3.81 16.54
CA LEU A 104 0.71 -4.88 17.19
C LEU A 104 1.96 -4.37 17.91
N GLY A 105 2.20 -3.06 17.90
CA GLY A 105 3.27 -2.43 18.65
C GLY A 105 4.65 -2.64 18.02
N PRO A 106 5.13 -1.68 17.21
CA PRO A 106 6.57 -1.54 17.00
C PRO A 106 7.18 -1.18 18.36
N HIS A 107 8.23 -1.88 18.76
CA HIS A 107 8.98 -1.51 19.96
C HIS A 107 9.69 -0.15 19.79
N ASP A 108 9.80 0.35 18.54
CA ASP A 108 10.47 1.60 18.19
C ASP A 108 9.47 2.68 17.66
N PRO A 109 9.43 3.88 18.29
CA PRO A 109 8.68 5.03 17.79
C PRO A 109 9.03 5.46 16.35
N LEU A 110 10.29 5.31 15.93
CA LEU A 110 10.73 5.67 14.57
C LEU A 110 10.14 4.72 13.53
N GLU A 111 10.10 3.43 13.84
CA GLU A 111 9.47 2.41 13.00
C GLU A 111 7.96 2.67 12.87
N SER A 112 7.31 3.02 13.99
CA SER A 112 5.89 3.40 13.99
C SER A 112 5.62 4.57 13.03
N LYS A 113 6.42 5.64 13.11
CA LYS A 113 6.26 6.81 12.24
C LYS A 113 6.46 6.45 10.76
N TRP A 114 7.49 5.67 10.45
CA TRP A 114 7.74 5.21 9.08
C TRP A 114 6.58 4.36 8.54
N MET A 115 6.02 3.45 9.35
CA MET A 115 4.88 2.63 8.94
C MET A 115 3.63 3.48 8.66
N VAL A 116 3.34 4.50 9.48
CA VAL A 116 2.23 5.45 9.23
C VAL A 116 2.45 6.16 7.90
N ASP A 117 3.62 6.76 7.70
CA ASP A 117 3.92 7.56 6.52
C ASP A 117 3.85 6.70 5.25
N ARG A 118 4.33 5.46 5.33
CA ARG A 118 4.22 4.49 4.25
C ARG A 118 2.76 4.11 3.99
N ALA A 119 1.93 3.93 5.02
CA ALA A 119 0.51 3.59 4.86
C ALA A 119 -0.29 4.71 4.18
N ILE A 120 0.04 5.97 4.48
CA ILE A 120 -0.55 7.14 3.80
C ILE A 120 -0.13 7.14 2.33
N CYS A 121 1.16 6.98 2.05
CA CYS A 121 1.69 6.94 0.69
C CYS A 121 0.99 5.88 -0.18
N GLU A 122 0.87 4.64 0.33
CA GLU A 122 0.15 3.57 -0.39
C GLU A 122 -1.35 3.88 -0.57
N ALA A 123 -2.01 4.49 0.42
CA ALA A 123 -3.40 4.87 0.26
C ALA A 123 -3.61 6.03 -0.74
N GLU A 124 -2.70 7.00 -0.77
CA GLU A 124 -2.70 8.08 -1.76
C GLU A 124 -2.46 7.53 -3.17
N GLU A 125 -1.55 6.57 -3.34
CA GLU A 125 -1.35 5.87 -4.61
C GLU A 125 -2.60 5.11 -5.07
N ALA A 126 -3.32 4.46 -4.15
CA ALA A 126 -4.58 3.79 -4.47
C ALA A 126 -5.66 4.77 -4.98
N VAL A 127 -5.80 5.92 -4.33
CA VAL A 127 -6.74 6.98 -4.73
C VAL A 127 -6.30 7.65 -6.03
N ALA A 128 -5.00 7.83 -6.26
CA ALA A 128 -4.49 8.40 -7.51
C ALA A 128 -4.71 7.45 -8.70
N ALA A 129 -4.60 6.13 -8.48
CA ALA A 129 -4.85 5.13 -9.50
C ALA A 129 -6.33 5.04 -9.89
N ASP A 130 -7.24 5.18 -8.91
CA ASP A 130 -8.68 5.21 -9.12
C ASP A 130 -9.36 6.17 -8.12
N PRO A 131 -9.65 7.41 -8.54
CA PRO A 131 -10.33 8.39 -7.69
C PRO A 131 -11.78 8.00 -7.33
N GLY A 132 -12.37 7.04 -8.03
CA GLY A 132 -13.70 6.49 -7.73
C GLY A 132 -13.66 5.33 -6.72
N ASN A 133 -12.48 4.96 -6.23
CA ASN A 133 -12.33 3.81 -5.35
C ASN A 133 -12.68 4.14 -3.89
N GLU A 134 -13.88 3.75 -3.47
CA GLU A 134 -14.37 3.88 -2.09
C GLU A 134 -13.34 3.35 -1.06
N GLN A 135 -12.76 2.17 -1.32
CA GLN A 135 -11.84 1.53 -0.38
C GLN A 135 -10.51 2.27 -0.27
N GLY A 136 -10.02 2.87 -1.36
CA GLY A 136 -8.85 3.73 -1.36
C GLY A 136 -9.04 4.95 -0.46
N HIS A 137 -10.20 5.60 -0.58
CA HIS A 137 -10.55 6.74 0.26
C HIS A 137 -10.71 6.40 1.75
N TRP A 138 -11.27 5.22 2.07
CA TRP A 138 -11.32 4.72 3.45
C TRP A 138 -9.94 4.41 4.02
N ALA A 139 -9.07 3.74 3.25
CA ALA A 139 -7.70 3.44 3.67
C ALA A 139 -6.91 4.72 3.94
N LEU A 140 -7.07 5.74 3.10
CA LEU A 140 -6.44 7.05 3.30
C LEU A 140 -6.94 7.75 4.57
N ALA A 141 -8.25 7.73 4.80
CA ALA A 141 -8.83 8.30 6.03
C ALA A 141 -8.30 7.58 7.28
N GLU A 142 -8.24 6.25 7.28
CA GLU A 142 -7.72 5.45 8.39
C GLU A 142 -6.23 5.73 8.66
N ALA A 143 -5.40 5.81 7.61
CA ALA A 143 -3.98 6.11 7.72
C ALA A 143 -3.74 7.51 8.31
N LEU A 144 -4.48 8.52 7.85
CA LEU A 144 -4.40 9.90 8.35
C LEU A 144 -4.84 10.02 9.81
N MET A 145 -5.93 9.35 10.20
CA MET A 145 -6.38 9.28 11.59
C MET A 145 -5.34 8.60 12.47
N THR A 146 -4.73 7.51 11.98
CA THR A 146 -3.68 6.81 12.71
C THR A 146 -2.47 7.72 12.92
N LYS A 147 -2.07 8.50 11.92
CA LYS A 147 -1.02 9.52 12.06
C LYS A 147 -1.35 10.56 13.13
N ALA A 148 -2.55 11.13 13.09
CA ALA A 148 -2.99 12.13 14.05
C ALA A 148 -2.99 11.61 15.51
N LEU A 149 -3.28 10.31 15.70
CA LEU A 149 -3.33 9.69 17.02
C LEU A 149 -1.99 9.19 17.55
N LYS A 150 -1.08 8.76 16.67
CA LYS A 150 0.17 8.07 17.05
C LYS A 150 1.42 8.92 16.90
N CYS A 151 1.38 10.01 16.13
CA CYS A 151 2.53 10.88 15.89
C CYS A 151 2.30 12.24 16.58
N PRO A 152 2.92 12.52 17.74
CA PRO A 152 2.68 13.75 18.50
C PRO A 152 3.24 15.01 17.82
N ASP A 153 4.12 14.84 16.83
CA ASP A 153 4.73 15.90 16.02
C ASP A 153 3.87 16.31 14.81
N ALA A 154 2.80 15.56 14.52
CA ALA A 154 1.91 15.89 13.42
C ALA A 154 0.86 16.92 13.84
N GLU A 155 0.50 17.85 12.95
CA GLU A 155 -0.62 18.77 13.17
C GLU A 155 -1.95 18.00 13.11
N PRO A 156 -2.61 17.70 14.23
CA PRO A 156 -3.71 16.74 14.24
C PRO A 156 -4.95 17.30 13.54
N VAL A 157 -5.18 18.61 13.60
CA VAL A 157 -6.38 19.26 13.05
C VAL A 157 -6.41 19.15 11.51
N SER A 158 -5.28 19.40 10.84
CA SER A 158 -5.21 19.33 9.38
C SER A 158 -5.35 17.88 8.89
N LEU A 159 -4.77 16.91 9.61
CA LEU A 159 -4.90 15.49 9.30
C LEU A 159 -6.33 14.98 9.50
N ILE A 160 -6.99 15.33 10.61
CA ILE A 160 -8.38 14.95 10.89
C ILE A 160 -9.31 15.54 9.82
N HIS A 161 -9.09 16.80 9.41
CA HIS A 161 -9.87 17.41 8.35
C HIS A 161 -9.70 16.66 7.01
N ARG A 162 -8.46 16.34 6.61
CA ARG A 162 -8.19 15.55 5.40
C ARG A 162 -8.82 14.16 5.48
N ALA A 163 -8.76 13.50 6.64
CA ALA A 163 -9.37 12.20 6.85
C ALA A 163 -10.90 12.25 6.69
N ALA A 164 -11.54 13.28 7.27
CA ALA A 164 -12.98 13.49 7.16
C ALA A 164 -13.42 13.73 5.71
N LEU A 165 -12.67 14.54 4.95
CA LEU A 165 -12.94 14.75 3.52
C LEU A 165 -12.84 13.45 2.72
N SER A 166 -11.78 12.66 2.94
CA SER A 166 -11.63 11.38 2.25
C SER A 166 -12.77 10.41 2.59
N ALA A 167 -13.16 10.31 3.87
CA ALA A 167 -14.28 9.47 4.29
C ALA A 167 -15.65 9.95 3.74
N GLU A 168 -15.85 11.26 3.58
CA GLU A 168 -17.05 11.82 2.93
C GLU A 168 -17.11 11.43 1.45
N VAL A 169 -15.98 11.50 0.73
CA VAL A 169 -15.91 11.04 -0.67
C VAL A 169 -16.24 9.55 -0.76
N ALA A 170 -15.67 8.71 0.12
CA ALA A 170 -15.99 7.29 0.18
C ALA A 170 -17.50 7.05 0.39
N ARG A 171 -18.13 7.76 1.34
CA ARG A 171 -19.58 7.65 1.59
C ARG A 171 -20.41 8.03 0.36
N LYS A 172 -20.02 9.08 -0.38
CA LYS A 172 -20.72 9.48 -1.60
C LYS A 172 -20.60 8.43 -2.70
N LEU A 173 -19.41 7.86 -2.90
CA LEU A 173 -19.15 6.82 -3.89
C LEU A 173 -19.95 5.53 -3.60
N LYS A 174 -20.20 5.22 -2.33
CA LYS A 174 -21.01 4.05 -1.94
C LYS A 174 -22.49 4.16 -2.29
N HIS A 175 -23.00 5.39 -2.37
CA HIS A 175 -24.44 5.67 -2.48
C HIS A 175 -24.86 6.32 -3.81
N GLY A 176 -23.91 6.67 -4.68
CA GLY A 176 -24.16 7.26 -6.01
C GLY A 176 -24.03 6.22 -7.11
#